data_AF-A0A7D5ZEM2-F1
#
_entry.id   AF-A0A7D5ZEM2-F1
#
_cell.length_a   1.000
_cell.length_b   1.000
_cell.length_c   1.000
_cell.angle_alpha   90.00
_cell.angle_beta   90.00
_cell.angle_gamma   90.00
#
_symmetry.space_group_name_H-M   'P 1'
#
loop_
_entity.id
_entity.type
_entity.pdbx_description
1 polymer ?
#
loop_
_entity_poly.entity_id
_entity_poly.type
_entity_poly.pdbx_seq_one_letter_code
_entity_poly.pdbx_strand_id
1 'polypeptide(L)' 'MHALRHFYASVLLDAGENIKALSHYLGHNDPGFTLRFYTHLMPSSDARARKAVDDLYEGTDPAPDGPGTAQGQ' A
#
# COMPACT_ATOMS: atom_id res chain seq x y z
N MET A 1 16.11 21.83 15.08
CA MET A 1 15.86 20.37 15.13
C MET A 1 14.59 19.91 14.40
N HIS A 2 13.85 20.79 13.70
CA HIS A 2 12.62 20.40 12.97
C HIS A 2 12.88 20.06 11.50
N ALA A 3 13.72 20.84 10.81
CA ALA A 3 14.04 20.64 9.40
C ALA A 3 14.66 19.27 9.09
N LEU A 4 15.61 18.80 9.91
CA LEU A 4 16.23 17.48 9.72
C LEU A 4 15.24 16.33 9.91
N ARG A 5 14.37 16.42 10.92
CA ARG A 5 13.29 15.42 11.12
C ARG A 5 12.32 15.43 9.95
N HIS A 6 11.99 16.60 9.43
CA HIS A 6 11.11 16.74 8.27
C HIS A 6 11.74 16.18 7.00
N PHE A 7 13.02 16.49 6.73
CA PHE A 7 13.77 15.91 5.62
C PHE A 7 13.91 14.38 5.71
N TYR A 8 14.19 13.86 6.91
CA TYR A 8 14.26 12.43 7.15
C TYR A 8 12.93 11.73 6.87
N ALA A 9 11.82 12.31 7.37
CA ALA A 9 10.48 11.80 7.11
C ALA A 9 10.11 11.85 5.61
N SER A 10 10.46 12.91 4.90
CA SER A 10 10.16 13.02 3.46
C SER A 10 10.87 11.95 2.64
N VAL A 11 12.16 11.71 2.89
CA VAL A 11 12.92 10.69 2.13
C VAL A 11 12.37 9.28 2.38
N LEU A 12 12.04 8.95 3.64
CA LEU A 12 11.51 7.63 3.98
C LEU A 12 10.12 7.38 3.38
N LEU A 13 9.22 8.36 3.45
CA LEU A 13 7.86 8.21 2.91
C LEU A 13 7.86 8.17 1.38
N ASP A 14 8.74 8.93 0.73
CA ASP A 14 8.93 8.86 -0.73
C ASP A 14 9.45 7.48 -1.16
N ALA A 15 10.35 6.87 -0.38
CA ALA A 15 10.80 5.50 -0.58
C ALA A 15 9.73 4.42 -0.28
N GLY A 16 8.54 4.81 0.21
CA GLY A 16 7.44 3.91 0.51
C GLY A 16 7.49 3.27 1.91
N GLU A 17 8.26 3.82 2.84
CA GLU A 17 8.34 3.31 4.21
C GLU A 17 6.99 3.41 4.93
N ASN A 18 6.75 2.48 5.87
CA ASN A 18 5.55 2.45 6.68
C ASN A 18 5.50 3.60 7.71
N ILE A 19 4.37 4.31 7.81
CA ILE A 19 4.15 5.39 8.79
C ILE A 19 4.37 4.95 10.24
N LYS A 20 4.07 3.69 10.59
CA LYS A 20 4.31 3.11 11.90
C LYS A 20 5.82 2.97 12.18
N ALA A 21 6.59 2.55 11.18
CA ALA A 21 8.04 2.43 11.29
C ALA A 21 8.68 3.82 11.45
N LEU A 22 8.27 4.79 10.61
CA LEU A 22 8.70 6.18 10.74
C LEU A 22 8.38 6.75 12.13
N SER A 23 7.18 6.47 12.66
CA SER A 23 6.79 6.86 14.03
C SER A 23 7.78 6.35 15.06
N HIS A 24 8.19 5.09 14.94
CA HIS A 24 9.15 4.48 15.85
C HIS A 24 10.55 5.13 15.72
N TYR A 25 11.04 5.37 14.50
CA TYR A 25 12.34 6.02 14.27
C TYR A 25 12.40 7.44 14.83
N LEU A 26 11.28 8.17 14.76
CA LEU A 26 11.18 9.53 15.30
C LEU A 26 10.98 9.55 16.82
N GLY A 27 10.71 8.41 17.44
CA GLY A 27 10.41 8.28 18.87
C GLY A 27 8.99 8.71 19.25
N HIS A 28 8.05 8.69 18.29
CA HIS A 28 6.66 9.02 18.53
C HIS A 28 5.91 7.79 19.05
N ASN A 29 5.33 7.91 20.25
CA ASN A 29 4.57 6.84 20.89
C ASN A 29 3.25 6.54 20.17
N ASP A 30 2.64 7.55 19.53
CA ASP A 30 1.41 7.43 18.75
C ASP A 30 1.72 7.58 17.24
N PRO A 31 1.54 6.53 16.42
CA PRO A 31 1.59 6.65 14.96
C PRO A 31 0.58 7.64 14.39
N GLY A 32 -0.57 7.85 15.05
CA GLY A 32 -1.55 8.85 14.66
C GLY A 32 -0.99 10.27 14.69
N PHE A 33 -0.11 10.57 15.65
CA PHE A 33 0.62 11.84 15.72
C PHE A 33 1.50 11.99 14.48
N THR A 34 2.34 11.01 14.18
CA THR A 34 3.20 11.01 12.98
C THR A 34 2.39 11.19 11.69
N LEU A 35 1.28 10.45 11.55
CA LEU A 35 0.41 10.53 10.39
C LEU A 35 -0.16 11.94 10.19
N ARG A 36 -0.70 12.56 11.25
CA ARG A 36 -1.27 13.91 11.17
C ARG A 36 -0.27 14.96 10.65
N PHE A 37 1.00 14.84 11.00
CA PHE A 37 2.02 15.79 10.57
C PHE A 37 2.61 15.49 9.19
N TYR A 38 2.73 14.21 8.82
CA TYR A 38 3.49 13.81 7.62
C TYR A 38 2.64 13.22 6.49
N THR A 39 1.31 13.13 6.64
CA THR A 39 0.43 12.58 5.59
C THR A 39 0.55 13.29 4.23
N HIS A 40 0.92 14.56 4.22
CA HIS A 40 1.08 15.34 2.98
C HIS A 40 2.34 14.95 2.18
N LEU A 41 3.27 14.22 2.80
CA LEU A 41 4.47 13.70 2.14
C LEU A 41 4.23 12.31 1.53
N MET A 42 3.10 11.66 1.84
CA MET A 42 2.83 10.32 1.34
C MET A 42 2.38 10.39 -0.12
N PRO A 43 3.06 9.66 -1.03
CA PRO A 43 2.61 9.57 -2.42
C PRO A 43 1.24 8.88 -2.49
N SER A 44 0.42 9.24 -3.49
CA SER A 44 -0.83 8.52 -3.76
C SER A 44 -0.54 7.03 -3.96
N SER A 45 -1.43 6.20 -3.42
CA SER A 45 -1.37 4.75 -3.54
C SER A 45 -2.46 4.17 -4.44
N ASP A 46 -3.27 5.02 -5.08
CA ASP A 46 -4.51 4.61 -5.76
C ASP A 46 -4.26 3.54 -6.85
N ALA A 47 -3.29 3.80 -7.74
CA ALA A 47 -2.94 2.87 -8.82
C ALA A 47 -2.33 1.57 -8.28
N ARG A 48 -1.50 1.65 -7.23
CA ARG A 48 -0.88 0.48 -6.60
C ARG A 48 -1.93 -0.38 -5.90
N ALA A 49 -2.84 0.26 -5.18
CA ALA A 49 -3.93 -0.41 -4.48
C ALA A 49 -4.85 -1.11 -5.47
N ARG A 50 -5.23 -0.44 -6.57
CA ARG A 50 -6.01 -1.04 -7.66
C ARG A 50 -5.31 -2.26 -8.24
N LYS A 51 -4.04 -2.12 -8.64
CA LYS A 51 -3.25 -3.23 -9.20
C LYS A 51 -3.21 -4.43 -8.25
N ALA A 52 -2.98 -4.20 -6.95
CA ALA A 52 -2.90 -5.28 -5.98
C ALA A 52 -4.23 -6.05 -5.84
N VAL A 53 -5.37 -5.38 -6.02
CA VAL A 53 -6.68 -6.04 -6.06
C VAL A 53 -6.89 -6.77 -7.38
N ASP A 54 -6.56 -6.16 -8.51
CA ASP A 54 -6.68 -6.78 -9.84
C ASP A 54 -5.85 -8.08 -9.91
N ASP A 55 -4.59 -8.05 -9.43
CA ASP A 55 -3.69 -9.20 -9.39
C ASP A 55 -4.28 -10.39 -8.58
N LEU A 56 -5.03 -10.11 -7.51
CA LEU A 56 -5.68 -11.15 -6.69
C LEU A 56 -6.79 -11.88 -7.47
N TYR A 57 -7.54 -11.15 -8.29
CA TYR A 57 -8.63 -11.73 -9.09
C TYR A 57 -8.12 -12.40 -10.37
N GLU A 58 -7.07 -11.88 -11.01
CA GLU A 58 -6.47 -12.49 -12.21
C GLU A 58 -5.78 -13.83 -11.90
N GLY A 59 -5.20 -13.98 -10.70
CA GLY A 59 -4.69 -15.28 -10.22
C GLY A 59 -5.78 -16.32 -9.88
N THR A 60 -7.06 -15.95 -10.02
CA THR A 60 -8.21 -16.81 -9.77
C THR A 60 -8.97 -17.10 -11.07
N ASP A 61 -8.28 -17.38 -12.17
CA ASP A 61 -8.92 -18.06 -13.30
C ASP A 61 -9.52 -19.37 -12.75
N PRO A 62 -10.85 -19.50 -12.64
CA PRO A 62 -11.43 -20.80 -12.40
C PRO A 62 -11.04 -21.59 -13.65
N ALA A 63 -10.40 -22.74 -13.47
CA ALA A 63 -10.40 -23.75 -14.51
C ALA A 63 -11.83 -23.82 -15.07
N PRO A 64 -12.03 -23.89 -16.39
CA PRO A 64 -13.36 -23.96 -16.96
C PRO A 64 -14.01 -25.28 -16.50
N ASP A 65 -14.63 -25.27 -15.32
CA ASP A 65 -15.43 -26.34 -14.74
C ASP A 65 -16.81 -26.38 -15.44
N GLY A 66 -16.81 -26.14 -16.75
CA GLY A 66 -17.94 -26.42 -17.60
C GLY A 66 -17.92 -27.92 -17.90
N PRO A 67 -18.94 -28.70 -17.50
CA PRO A 67 -19.01 -30.09 -17.92
C PRO A 67 -19.17 -30.11 -19.45
N GLY A 68 -18.16 -30.66 -20.14
CA GLY A 68 -18.17 -30.92 -21.58
C GLY A 68 -19.11 -32.07 -21.92
N THR A 69 -20.40 -31.90 -21.66
CA THR A 69 -21.41 -32.92 -21.95
C THR A 69 -22.56 -32.35 -22.77
N ALA A 70 -22.69 -32.90 -23.97
CA ALA A 70 -23.87 -32.92 -24.83
C ALA A 70 -24.24 -31.63 -25.58
N GLN A 71 -23.58 -31.41 -26.72
CA GLN A 71 -24.33 -31.06 -27.93
C GLN A 71 -24.09 -32.17 -28.95
N GLY A 72 -24.88 -33.23 -28.83
CA GLY A 72 -24.99 -34.29 -29.82
C GLY A 72 -25.93 -33.86 -30.95
N GLN A 73 -25.47 -34.17 -32.17
CA GLN A 73 -26.21 -34.49 -33.41
C GLN A 73 -27.31 -33.55 -33.89
#